data_AF-A0A1B8P0W2-F1
#
_entry.id   AF-A0A1B8P0W2-F1
#
_cell.length_a   1.000
_cell.length_b   1.000
_cell.length_c   1.000
_cell.angle_alpha   90.00
_cell.angle_beta   90.00
_cell.angle_gamma   90.00
#
_symmetry.space_group_name_H-M   'P 1'
#
loop_
_entity.id
_entity.type
_entity.pdbx_description
1 polymer ?
#
loop_
_entity_poly.entity_id
_entity_poly.type
_entity_poly.pdbx_seq_one_letter_code
_entity_poly.pdbx_strand_id
1 'polypeptide(L)'
;MERVESTQERARERAQEGQKDGAMATVSPRQSGFTLIELLIVVAIIGILAAIAVPRYQDYTERAKHSAALSELSAAKLRVSVNIAEGLEDPCEDVGWGCNGDSESGAIENTSDNNDSGSKNFHRNAVLKWDATNDNGITWTPNDWDE
;
A
#
# COMPACT_ATOMS: atom_id res chain seq x y z
N MET A 1 -104.91 -3.21 -17.02
CA MET A 1 -103.76 -4.07 -16.65
C MET A 1 -102.53 -3.49 -17.31
N GLU A 2 -101.94 -2.44 -16.73
CA GLU A 2 -100.59 -2.00 -17.10
C GLU A 2 -100.04 -1.08 -16.01
N ARG A 3 -98.73 -1.16 -15.77
CA ARG A 3 -97.89 -0.50 -14.75
C ARG A 3 -97.83 -1.13 -13.37
N VAL A 4 -96.94 -2.12 -13.23
CA VAL A 4 -96.15 -2.32 -12.01
C VAL A 4 -94.72 -2.74 -12.38
N GLU A 5 -93.93 -1.88 -13.06
CA GLU A 5 -92.49 -2.14 -13.30
C GLU A 5 -91.68 -0.83 -13.38
N SER A 6 -91.64 -0.01 -12.32
CA SER A 6 -90.76 1.18 -12.32
C SER A 6 -90.03 1.49 -11.01
N THR A 7 -90.11 0.61 -10.02
CA THR A 7 -89.43 0.80 -8.73
C THR A 7 -88.13 0.00 -8.58
N GLN A 8 -87.82 -0.95 -9.46
CA GLN A 8 -86.55 -1.70 -9.40
C GLN A 8 -85.37 -1.04 -10.14
N GLU A 9 -85.59 -0.08 -11.05
CA GLU A 9 -84.50 0.50 -11.84
C GLU A 9 -83.72 1.60 -11.10
N ARG A 10 -84.38 2.37 -10.22
CA ARG A 10 -83.72 3.45 -9.45
C ARG A 10 -82.75 2.96 -8.37
N ALA A 11 -82.76 1.67 -8.05
CA ALA A 11 -81.80 1.07 -7.11
C ALA A 11 -80.47 0.66 -7.78
N ARG A 12 -80.44 0.52 -9.12
CA ARG A 12 -79.25 0.05 -9.83
C ARG A 12 -78.26 1.16 -10.20
N GLU A 13 -78.68 2.42 -10.16
CA GLU A 13 -77.80 3.56 -10.51
C GLU A 13 -76.93 4.04 -9.34
N ARG A 14 -77.33 3.81 -8.08
CA ARG A 14 -76.50 4.19 -6.90
C ARG A 14 -75.37 3.20 -6.58
N ALA A 15 -75.29 2.09 -7.30
CA ALA A 15 -74.29 1.05 -7.04
C ALA A 15 -72.95 1.26 -7.78
N GLN A 16 -72.77 2.35 -8.53
CA GLN A 16 -71.55 2.61 -9.31
C GLN A 16 -70.86 3.95 -8.98
N GLU A 17 -71.09 4.50 -7.78
CA GLU A 17 -70.46 5.75 -7.33
C GLU A 17 -69.61 5.54 -6.06
N GLY A 18 -69.00 4.36 -5.92
CA GLY A 18 -68.26 3.97 -4.71
C GLY A 18 -66.83 3.49 -4.92
N GLN A 19 -66.22 3.64 -6.10
CA GLN A 19 -64.87 3.11 -6.33
C GLN A 19 -64.10 3.88 -7.41
N LYS A 20 -63.68 5.12 -7.11
CA LYS A 20 -62.67 5.82 -7.94
C LYS A 20 -61.46 6.33 -7.15
N ASP A 21 -61.41 6.09 -5.85
CA ASP A 21 -60.29 6.49 -5.01
C ASP A 21 -59.52 5.24 -4.58
N GLY A 22 -58.26 5.10 -5.00
CA GLY A 22 -57.32 4.18 -4.35
C GLY A 22 -56.46 3.30 -5.24
N ALA A 23 -56.61 3.30 -6.56
CA ALA A 23 -55.61 2.67 -7.44
C ALA A 23 -54.44 3.64 -7.68
N MET A 24 -53.74 4.03 -6.61
CA MET A 24 -52.39 4.56 -6.75
C MET A 24 -51.53 3.38 -7.17
N ALA A 25 -51.43 3.17 -8.48
CA ALA A 25 -50.46 2.25 -9.08
C ALA A 25 -49.11 2.63 -8.49
N THR A 26 -48.65 1.83 -7.53
CA THR A 26 -47.36 2.01 -6.89
C THR A 26 -46.33 1.81 -7.99
N VAL A 27 -45.69 2.91 -8.40
CA VAL A 27 -44.56 2.87 -9.32
C VAL A 27 -43.53 1.97 -8.68
N SER A 28 -43.44 0.73 -9.17
CA SER A 28 -42.38 -0.18 -8.80
C SER A 28 -41.10 0.41 -9.37
N PRO A 29 -40.11 0.81 -8.55
CA PRO A 29 -38.86 1.31 -9.08
C PRO A 29 -38.25 0.20 -9.93
N ARG A 30 -38.05 0.47 -11.22
CA ARG A 30 -37.31 -0.45 -12.10
C ARG A 30 -35.93 -0.63 -11.49
N GLN A 31 -35.60 -1.84 -11.06
CA GLN A 31 -34.25 -2.19 -10.64
C GLN A 31 -33.33 -2.07 -11.87
N SER A 32 -32.61 -0.96 -11.93
CA SER A 32 -31.49 -0.74 -12.84
C SER A 32 -30.30 -1.55 -12.33
N GLY A 33 -30.04 -2.70 -12.95
CA GLY A 33 -28.84 -3.49 -12.69
C GLY A 33 -27.65 -3.00 -13.53
N PHE A 34 -26.44 -3.14 -12.99
CA PHE A 34 -25.19 -2.96 -13.75
C PHE A 34 -25.12 -3.95 -14.91
N THR A 35 -24.70 -3.50 -16.09
CA THR A 35 -24.47 -4.39 -17.22
C THR A 35 -23.11 -5.08 -17.11
N LEU A 36 -23.01 -6.33 -17.57
CA LEU A 36 -21.73 -7.04 -17.61
C LEU A 36 -20.70 -6.33 -18.49
N ILE A 37 -21.15 -5.62 -19.53
CA ILE A 37 -20.28 -4.87 -20.43
C ILE A 37 -19.68 -3.63 -19.76
N GLU A 38 -20.44 -2.92 -18.91
CA GLU A 38 -19.90 -1.82 -18.10
C GLU A 38 -18.79 -2.32 -17.18
N LEU A 39 -19.00 -3.48 -16.55
CA LEU A 39 -18.02 -4.07 -15.64
C LEU A 39 -16.75 -4.51 -16.37
N LEU A 40 -16.87 -5.08 -17.58
CA LEU A 40 -15.73 -5.50 -18.40
C LEU A 40 -14.82 -4.33 -18.78
N ILE A 41 -15.39 -3.17 -19.12
CA ILE A 41 -14.60 -1.99 -19.48
C ILE A 41 -13.86 -1.44 -18.26
N VAL A 42 -14.50 -1.42 -17.09
CA VAL A 42 -13.87 -0.97 -15.84
C VAL A 42 -12.67 -1.84 -15.49
N VAL A 43 -12.82 -3.17 -15.55
CA VAL A 43 -11.72 -4.10 -15.26
C VAL A 43 -10.59 -3.95 -16.29
N ALA A 44 -10.92 -3.73 -17.57
CA ALA A 44 -9.91 -3.49 -18.60
C ALA A 44 -9.06 -2.24 -18.31
N ILE A 45 -9.68 -1.13 -17.89
CA ILE A 45 -8.96 0.10 -17.55
C ILE A 45 -8.11 -0.09 -16.28
N ILE A 46 -8.67 -0.69 -15.22
CA ILE A 46 -7.94 -0.98 -13.98
C ILE A 46 -6.74 -1.90 -14.27
N GLY A 47 -6.89 -2.89 -15.15
CA GLY A 47 -5.82 -3.79 -15.56
C GLY A 47 -4.62 -3.07 -16.19
N ILE A 48 -4.88 -2.11 -17.09
CA ILE A 48 -3.82 -1.29 -17.72
C ILE A 48 -3.12 -0.42 -16.68
N LEU A 49 -3.88 0.24 -15.80
CA LEU A 49 -3.31 1.08 -14.74
C LEU A 49 -2.47 0.25 -13.76
N ALA A 50 -2.95 -0.91 -13.34
CA ALA A 50 -2.25 -1.78 -12.40
C ALA A 50 -0.92 -2.29 -12.97
N ALA A 51 -0.87 -2.63 -14.26
CA ALA A 51 0.35 -3.11 -14.92
C ALA A 51 1.51 -2.10 -14.85
N ILE A 52 1.23 -0.79 -14.87
CA ILE A 52 2.25 0.27 -14.74
C ILE A 52 2.44 0.68 -13.28
N ALA A 53 1.36 0.72 -12.51
CA ALA A 53 1.38 1.22 -11.13
C ALA A 53 2.09 0.28 -10.16
N VAL A 54 1.91 -1.03 -10.30
CA VAL A 54 2.51 -2.03 -9.39
C VAL A 54 4.04 -1.98 -9.39
N PRO A 55 4.75 -2.11 -10.53
CA PRO A 55 6.22 -2.07 -10.52
C PRO A 55 6.73 -0.71 -10.03
N ARG A 56 6.11 0.40 -10.46
CA ARG A 56 6.52 1.74 -10.00
C ARG A 56 6.34 1.93 -8.50
N TYR A 57 5.22 1.46 -7.93
CA TYR A 57 4.97 1.58 -6.51
C TYR A 57 5.99 0.77 -5.69
N GLN A 58 6.37 -0.42 -6.17
CA GLN A 58 7.44 -1.22 -5.56
C GLN A 58 8.74 -0.41 -5.47
N ASP A 59 9.21 0.15 -6.60
CA ASP A 59 10.41 1.00 -6.64
C ASP A 59 10.33 2.19 -5.67
N TYR A 60 9.17 2.87 -5.58
CA TYR A 60 8.97 3.98 -4.65
C TYR A 60 9.07 3.54 -3.18
N THR A 61 8.46 2.41 -2.83
CA THR A 61 8.54 1.89 -1.46
C THR A 61 9.95 1.41 -1.11
N GLU A 62 10.69 0.88 -2.07
CA GLU A 62 12.09 0.46 -1.89
C GLU A 62 12.98 1.68 -1.66
N ARG A 63 12.88 2.72 -2.48
CA ARG A 63 13.60 3.99 -2.27
C ARG A 63 13.31 4.63 -0.91
N ALA A 64 12.05 4.58 -0.47
CA ALA A 64 11.66 5.07 0.86
C ALA A 64 12.33 4.27 1.99
N LYS A 65 12.36 2.93 1.87
CA LYS A 65 13.07 2.06 2.82
C LYS A 65 14.57 2.31 2.81
N HIS A 66 15.18 2.54 1.65
CA HIS A 66 16.62 2.84 1.55
C HIS A 66 16.95 4.17 2.22
N SER A 67 16.13 5.20 2.01
CA SER A 67 16.29 6.50 2.69
C SER A 67 16.19 6.36 4.21
N ALA A 68 15.24 5.56 4.70
CA ALA A 68 15.11 5.26 6.13
C ALA A 68 16.34 4.51 6.67
N ALA A 69 16.80 3.48 5.96
CA ALA A 69 17.98 2.70 6.33
C ALA A 69 19.25 3.57 6.39
N LEU A 70 19.44 4.49 5.44
CA LEU A 70 20.56 5.44 5.45
C LEU A 70 20.50 6.39 6.65
N SER A 71 19.30 6.83 7.05
CA SER A 71 19.13 7.66 8.24
C SER A 71 19.54 6.89 9.50
N GLU A 72 19.20 5.61 9.60
CA GLU A 72 19.58 4.76 10.73
C GLU A 72 21.08 4.50 10.80
N LEU A 73 21.67 4.17 9.65
CA LEU A 73 23.12 3.96 9.53
C LEU A 73 23.93 5.22 9.83
N SER A 74 23.39 6.41 9.59
CA SER A 74 24.06 7.65 9.96
C SER A 74 24.27 7.77 11.48
N ALA A 75 23.33 7.28 12.29
CA ALA A 75 23.46 7.24 13.74
C ALA A 75 24.49 6.17 14.16
N ALA A 76 24.47 5.01 13.51
CA ALA A 76 25.44 3.94 13.73
C ALA A 76 26.88 4.38 13.41
N LYS A 77 27.07 5.09 12.28
CA LYS A 77 28.34 5.70 11.89
C LYS A 77 28.88 6.65 12.96
N LEU A 78 28.01 7.46 13.58
CA LEU A 78 28.43 8.34 14.66
C LEU A 78 28.96 7.53 15.85
N ARG A 79 28.28 6.45 16.25
CA ARG A 79 28.75 5.57 17.33
C ARG A 79 30.13 4.98 17.00
N VAL A 80 30.30 4.38 15.84
CA VAL A 80 31.59 3.81 15.40
C VAL A 80 32.69 4.88 15.41
N SER A 81 32.39 6.08 14.89
CA SER A 81 33.38 7.17 14.86
C SER A 81 33.80 7.64 16.26
N VAL A 82 32.88 7.61 17.23
CA VAL A 82 33.18 7.91 18.64
C VAL A 82 34.02 6.80 19.25
N ASN A 83 33.63 5.53 19.05
CA ASN A 83 34.34 4.37 19.59
C ASN A 83 35.81 4.34 19.11
N ILE A 84 36.04 4.61 17.82
CA ILE A 84 37.40 4.70 17.27
C ILE A 84 38.16 5.91 17.85
N ALA A 85 37.50 7.06 18.02
CA ALA A 85 38.12 8.25 18.60
C ALA A 85 38.48 8.08 20.09
N GLU A 86 37.69 7.29 20.83
CA GLU A 86 37.96 6.90 22.22
C GLU A 86 39.03 5.81 22.33
N GLY A 87 39.41 5.19 21.21
CA GLY A 87 40.41 4.12 21.16
C GLY A 87 39.91 2.80 21.73
N LEU A 88 38.60 2.53 21.59
CA LEU A 88 38.03 1.23 21.94
C LEU A 88 38.61 0.14 21.03
N GLU A 89 38.85 -1.04 21.62
CA GLU A 89 39.44 -2.19 20.91
C GLU A 89 38.45 -2.79 19.90
N ASP A 90 37.15 -2.69 20.18
CA ASP A 90 36.06 -3.03 19.26
C ASP A 90 35.27 -1.76 18.88
N PRO A 91 35.43 -1.23 17.67
CA PRO A 91 34.70 -0.05 17.23
C PRO A 91 33.21 -0.32 16.99
N CYS A 92 32.81 -1.59 16.92
CA CYS A 92 31.42 -2.01 16.73
C CYS A 92 30.64 -2.18 18.05
N GLU A 93 31.27 -1.96 19.20
CA GLU A 93 30.62 -2.02 20.50
C GLU A 93 29.42 -1.06 20.60
N ASP A 94 28.27 -1.58 21.05
CA ASP A 94 27.01 -0.83 21.26
C ASP A 94 26.50 -0.03 20.03
N VAL A 95 26.92 -0.40 18.82
CA VAL A 95 26.43 0.23 17.58
C VAL A 95 24.98 -0.17 17.29
N GLY A 96 24.55 -1.38 17.69
CA GLY A 96 23.17 -1.85 17.55
C GLY A 96 22.75 -2.26 16.12
N TRP A 97 23.69 -2.23 15.17
CA TRP A 97 23.55 -2.60 13.76
C TRP A 97 24.53 -3.72 13.40
N GLY A 98 24.41 -4.32 12.21
CA GLY A 98 25.37 -5.30 11.67
C GLY A 98 26.73 -4.68 11.36
N CYS A 99 27.39 -4.17 12.39
CA CYS A 99 28.74 -3.62 12.34
C CYS A 99 29.75 -4.75 12.40
N ASN A 100 30.69 -4.75 11.46
CA ASN A 100 31.80 -5.69 11.41
C ASN A 100 33.05 -4.93 10.99
N GLY A 101 34.11 -4.97 11.80
CA GLY A 101 35.38 -4.34 11.47
C GLY A 101 36.22 -3.98 12.69
N ASP A 102 37.34 -3.32 12.44
CA ASP A 102 38.33 -2.88 13.42
C ASP A 102 38.67 -1.39 13.27
N SER A 103 39.56 -0.88 14.11
CA SER A 103 39.93 0.55 14.08
C SER A 103 40.46 1.04 12.73
N GLU A 104 40.85 0.15 11.82
CA GLU A 104 41.43 0.46 10.52
C GLU A 104 40.42 0.33 9.38
N SER A 105 39.53 -0.65 9.43
CA SER A 105 38.56 -0.88 8.36
C SER A 105 37.33 -1.67 8.79
N GLY A 106 36.22 -1.47 8.09
CA GLY A 106 35.03 -2.27 8.30
C GLY A 106 33.78 -1.76 7.60
N ALA A 107 32.64 -2.33 7.98
CA ALA A 107 31.34 -2.00 7.43
C ALA A 107 30.25 -2.01 8.50
N ILE A 108 29.28 -1.10 8.37
CA ILE A 108 27.99 -1.17 9.05
C ILE A 108 26.95 -1.53 8.01
N GLU A 109 26.27 -2.64 8.22
CA GLU A 109 25.24 -3.16 7.31
C GLU A 109 23.87 -3.12 7.98
N ASN A 110 22.89 -2.59 7.25
CA ASN A 110 21.47 -2.78 7.57
C ASN A 110 21.00 -4.11 6.97
N THR A 111 21.60 -5.20 7.44
CA THR A 111 21.21 -6.53 6.99
C THR A 111 20.12 -7.03 7.92
N SER A 112 18.90 -7.16 7.40
CA SER A 112 17.95 -8.09 8.01
C SER A 112 18.42 -9.48 7.60
N ASP A 113 19.34 -10.05 8.37
CA ASP A 113 19.68 -11.47 8.28
C ASP A 113 18.43 -12.29 8.58
N ASN A 114 17.65 -12.58 7.54
CA ASN A 114 17.09 -13.91 7.46
C ASN A 114 18.16 -14.72 6.73
N ASN A 115 18.87 -15.52 7.52
CA ASN A 115 19.91 -16.47 7.16
C ASN A 115 19.38 -17.55 6.19
N ASP A 116 18.85 -17.14 5.05
CA ASP A 116 18.26 -17.97 4.03
C ASP A 116 19.23 -18.02 2.86
N SER A 117 20.10 -19.03 2.89
CA SER A 117 21.10 -19.33 1.87
C SER A 117 20.53 -19.58 0.46
N GLY A 118 19.20 -19.53 0.29
CA GLY A 118 18.50 -19.62 -0.99
C GLY A 118 17.85 -18.32 -1.48
N SER A 119 17.82 -17.24 -0.68
CA SER A 119 17.24 -15.97 -1.09
C SER A 119 18.23 -15.21 -1.98
N LYS A 120 18.02 -15.28 -3.30
CA LYS A 120 18.69 -14.38 -4.25
C LYS A 120 18.57 -12.95 -3.74
N ASN A 121 19.70 -12.38 -3.34
CA ASN A 121 19.97 -10.99 -2.97
C ASN A 121 18.79 -10.05 -3.26
N PHE A 122 17.88 -9.90 -2.30
CA PHE A 122 16.99 -8.74 -2.31
C PHE A 122 17.86 -7.60 -1.79
N HIS A 123 18.18 -6.63 -2.64
CA HIS A 123 19.14 -5.53 -2.44
C HIS A 123 18.68 -4.56 -1.32
N ARG A 124 18.45 -5.05 -0.10
CA ARG A 124 17.97 -4.26 1.07
C ARG A 124 19.09 -3.64 1.89
N ASN A 125 20.34 -3.84 1.51
CA ASN A 125 21.43 -3.69 2.45
C ASN A 125 22.13 -2.34 2.24
N ALA A 126 21.73 -1.32 3.00
CA ALA A 126 22.51 -0.10 3.04
C ALA A 126 23.79 -0.39 3.80
N VAL A 127 24.93 -0.06 3.17
CA VAL A 127 26.24 -0.38 3.73
C VAL A 127 27.07 0.89 3.77
N LEU A 128 27.58 1.20 4.95
CA LEU A 128 28.59 2.23 5.14
C LEU A 128 29.90 1.54 5.46
N LYS A 129 30.90 1.71 4.59
CA LYS A 129 32.26 1.19 4.84
C LYS A 129 33.14 2.28 5.40
N TRP A 130 34.06 1.92 6.28
CA TRP A 130 35.18 2.77 6.63
C TRP A 130 36.52 2.17 6.26
N ASP A 131 37.44 3.07 5.94
CA ASP A 131 38.84 2.78 5.64
C ASP A 131 39.69 3.92 6.22
N ALA A 132 40.61 3.56 7.11
CA ALA A 132 41.59 4.41 7.76
C ALA A 132 43.04 4.02 7.39
N THR A 133 43.25 3.18 6.37
CA THR A 133 44.54 2.52 6.09
C THR A 133 45.67 3.49 5.75
N ASN A 134 45.39 4.74 5.32
CA ASN A 134 46.44 5.62 4.78
C ASN A 134 46.37 7.09 5.22
N ASP A 135 45.29 7.53 5.87
CA ASP A 135 45.13 8.89 6.35
C ASP A 135 44.61 8.80 7.79
N ASN A 136 45.13 9.61 8.71
CA ASN A 136 44.75 9.63 10.14
C ASN A 136 43.26 10.00 10.41
N GLY A 137 42.37 9.79 9.43
CA GLY A 137 40.94 10.05 9.49
C GLY A 137 40.14 8.91 8.87
N ILE A 138 38.98 8.64 9.47
CA ILE A 138 38.05 7.61 9.03
C ILE A 138 37.27 8.15 7.81
N THR A 139 37.52 7.60 6.64
CA THR A 139 36.73 7.91 5.44
C THR A 139 35.55 6.97 5.34
N TRP A 140 34.35 7.49 5.06
CA TRP A 140 33.13 6.68 4.96
C TRP A 140 32.62 6.66 3.54
N THR A 141 32.53 5.48 2.94
CA THR A 141 31.99 5.29 1.59
C THR A 141 30.62 4.60 1.66
N PRO A 142 29.56 5.23 1.13
CA PRO A 142 28.30 4.54 0.86
C PRO A 142 28.53 3.41 -0.13
N ASN A 143 27.75 2.33 -0.07
CA ASN A 143 27.70 1.40 -1.20
C ASN A 143 27.11 2.08 -2.44
N ASP A 144 27.73 1.84 -3.60
CA ASP A 144 27.20 2.27 -4.89
C ASP A 144 26.03 1.36 -5.28
N TRP A 145 24.86 1.97 -5.51
CA TRP A 145 23.59 1.27 -5.79
C TRP A 145 23.17 1.28 -7.26
N ASP A 146 23.97 1.90 -8.11
CA ASP A 146 23.67 2.20 -9.51
C ASP A 146 24.34 1.21 -10.50
N GLU A 147 24.71 0.00 -10.05
CA GLU A 147 25.20 -1.10 -10.92
C GLU A 147 24.12 -2.11 -11.31
#